data_AF-A0A2X3E8U1-F1
#
_entry.id   AF-A0A2X3E8U1-F1
#
_cell.length_a   1.000
_cell.length_b   1.000
_cell.length_c   1.000
_cell.angle_alpha   90.00
_cell.angle_beta   90.00
_cell.angle_gamma   90.00
#
_symmetry.space_group_name_H-M   'P 1'
#
loop_
_entity.id
_entity.type
_entity.pdbx_description
1 polymer ?
#
loop_
_entity_poly.entity_id
_entity_poly.type
_entity_poly.pdbx_seq_one_letter_code
_entity_poly.pdbx_strand_id
1 'polypeptide(L)'
;MAYKIPFTKEQKDKLSEIGSKKKIQKAGSVLAYIIKYANKETGYLDVSIERLHAKYAENKKKIVNGKKKAQISLTYFKKLADMLVDKGILSIKREGKLKFYGINPVLDEEKQENDTEEEVQDDPNDEGLLERLAKAYKGVEYNVIATKKQLKIIAKALLVANNLNSNSVHDKCVQWLVFKKIKNSLQRINLVGAIRYIETILYEKLIEVQDDNFNVPMWLYNNIDLPKVNFTQREYLHDEYEKWEKEWQEDLWNGTALI
;
A
#
# COMPACT_ATOMS: atom_id res chain seq x y z
N MET A 1 6.81 -11.12 4.33
CA MET A 1 5.90 -10.52 3.32
C MET A 1 4.45 -10.69 3.75
N ALA A 2 3.67 -9.61 3.80
CA ALA A 2 2.23 -9.66 4.06
C ALA A 2 1.51 -9.84 2.72
N TYR A 3 0.95 -11.02 2.47
CA TYR A 3 0.17 -11.31 1.27
C TYR A 3 -1.04 -10.38 1.20
N LYS A 4 -1.16 -9.62 0.11
CA LYS A 4 -2.31 -8.77 -0.20
C LYS A 4 -3.23 -9.53 -1.14
N ILE A 5 -4.00 -10.47 -0.59
CA ILE A 5 -5.20 -10.92 -1.31
C ILE A 5 -6.21 -9.77 -1.20
N PRO A 6 -6.76 -9.27 -2.32
CA PRO A 6 -7.80 -8.26 -2.26
C PRO A 6 -9.06 -8.90 -1.66
N PHE A 7 -9.40 -8.52 -0.43
CA PHE A 7 -10.70 -8.87 0.15
C PHE A 7 -11.80 -8.07 -0.55
N THR A 8 -12.98 -8.69 -0.71
CA THR A 8 -14.18 -8.01 -1.20
C THR A 8 -14.57 -6.88 -0.24
N LYS A 9 -15.41 -5.94 -0.71
CA LYS A 9 -15.87 -4.83 0.12
C LYS A 9 -16.58 -5.34 1.39
N GLU A 10 -17.47 -6.32 1.23
CA GLU A 10 -18.16 -6.97 2.34
C GLU A 10 -17.21 -7.66 3.32
N GLN A 11 -16.18 -8.34 2.82
CA GLN A 11 -15.18 -8.98 3.67
C GLN A 11 -14.39 -7.94 4.48
N LYS A 12 -14.05 -6.79 3.89
CA LYS A 12 -13.35 -5.69 4.58
C LYS A 12 -14.22 -5.05 5.65
N ASP A 13 -15.49 -4.82 5.34
CA ASP A 13 -16.44 -4.20 6.26
C ASP A 13 -16.67 -5.14 7.46
N LYS A 14 -16.94 -6.44 7.22
CA LYS A 14 -17.06 -7.46 8.28
C LYS A 14 -15.75 -7.68 9.07
N LEU A 15 -14.58 -7.57 8.43
CA LEU A 15 -13.27 -7.63 9.09
C LEU A 15 -13.04 -6.45 10.03
N SER A 16 -13.54 -5.26 9.69
CA SER A 16 -13.35 -4.05 10.48
C SER A 16 -14.06 -4.12 11.84
N GLU A 17 -15.11 -4.94 11.94
CA GLU A 17 -15.87 -5.16 13.17
C GLU A 17 -15.20 -6.13 14.17
N ILE A 18 -14.09 -6.77 13.82
CA ILE A 18 -13.44 -7.82 14.64
C ILE A 18 -12.70 -7.22 15.87
N GLY A 19 -12.55 -5.90 15.90
CA GLY A 19 -12.05 -5.14 17.06
C GLY A 19 -10.77 -4.37 16.75
N SER A 20 -9.73 -4.54 17.58
CA SER A 20 -8.51 -3.71 17.48
C SER A 20 -7.76 -3.87 16.15
N LYS A 21 -7.11 -2.79 15.69
CA LYS A 21 -6.30 -2.75 14.44
C LYS A 21 -5.30 -3.91 14.32
N LYS A 22 -4.66 -4.30 15.42
CA LYS A 22 -3.73 -5.45 15.47
C LYS A 22 -4.46 -6.79 15.25
N LYS A 23 -5.67 -6.94 15.79
CA LYS A 23 -6.50 -8.15 15.64
C LYS A 23 -7.04 -8.25 14.22
N ILE A 24 -7.50 -7.15 13.64
CA ILE A 24 -7.93 -7.05 12.23
C ILE A 24 -6.79 -7.48 11.29
N GLN A 25 -5.58 -6.96 11.49
CA GLN A 25 -4.44 -7.30 10.64
C GLN A 25 -4.09 -8.81 10.71
N LYS A 26 -4.15 -9.41 11.89
CA LYS A 26 -3.90 -10.84 12.07
C LYS A 26 -5.03 -11.69 11.47
N ALA A 27 -6.29 -11.30 11.69
CA ALA A 27 -7.46 -11.97 11.11
C ALA A 27 -7.42 -11.91 9.57
N GLY A 28 -7.13 -10.75 8.99
CA GLY A 28 -6.92 -10.60 7.55
C GLY A 28 -5.77 -11.47 7.06
N SER A 29 -4.66 -11.56 7.80
CA SER A 29 -3.58 -12.46 7.41
C SER A 29 -3.96 -13.95 7.45
N VAL A 30 -4.88 -14.35 8.32
CA VAL A 30 -5.44 -15.72 8.38
C VAL A 30 -6.38 -15.95 7.21
N LEU A 31 -7.32 -15.03 6.97
CA LEU A 31 -8.27 -15.07 5.86
C LEU A 31 -7.55 -15.20 4.52
N ALA A 32 -6.57 -14.33 4.24
CA ALA A 32 -5.79 -14.42 3.01
C ALA A 32 -5.08 -15.77 2.87
N TYR A 33 -4.64 -16.37 3.98
CA TYR A 33 -3.97 -17.66 3.90
C TYR A 33 -4.96 -18.80 3.64
N ILE A 34 -6.17 -18.73 4.18
CA ILE A 34 -7.24 -19.69 3.89
C ILE A 34 -7.66 -19.58 2.42
N ILE A 35 -7.93 -18.38 1.90
CA ILE A 35 -8.30 -18.15 0.49
C ILE A 35 -7.22 -18.67 -0.46
N LYS A 36 -5.94 -18.43 -0.14
CA LYS A 36 -4.82 -18.87 -0.98
C LYS A 36 -4.80 -20.39 -1.22
N TYR A 37 -5.16 -21.16 -0.20
CA TYR A 37 -5.06 -22.62 -0.22
C TYR A 37 -6.43 -23.31 -0.29
N ALA A 38 -7.51 -22.53 -0.37
CA ALA A 38 -8.83 -23.06 -0.66
C ALA A 38 -8.84 -23.57 -2.11
N ASN A 39 -9.50 -24.69 -2.30
CA ASN A 39 -9.75 -25.26 -3.61
C ASN A 39 -10.67 -24.32 -4.40
N LYS A 40 -10.31 -24.03 -5.65
CA LYS A 40 -11.03 -23.08 -6.50
C LYS A 40 -12.41 -23.59 -6.89
N GLU A 41 -12.59 -24.90 -6.95
CA GLU A 41 -13.86 -25.52 -7.36
C GLU A 41 -14.83 -25.62 -6.20
N THR A 42 -14.35 -26.01 -5.02
CA THR A 42 -15.22 -26.21 -3.85
C THR A 42 -15.32 -24.97 -2.97
N GLY A 43 -14.37 -24.05 -3.04
CA GLY A 43 -14.25 -22.90 -2.14
C GLY A 43 -13.73 -23.26 -0.74
N TYR A 44 -13.44 -24.53 -0.46
CA TYR A 44 -12.99 -25.03 0.85
C TYR A 44 -11.53 -25.49 0.84
N LEU A 45 -10.90 -25.50 2.00
CA LEU A 45 -9.59 -26.13 2.17
C LEU A 45 -9.69 -27.65 2.00
N ASP A 46 -8.81 -28.24 1.20
CA ASP A 46 -8.64 -29.71 1.12
C ASP A 46 -7.82 -30.26 2.30
N VAL A 47 -7.20 -29.38 3.09
CA VAL A 47 -6.33 -29.72 4.21
C VAL A 47 -6.88 -29.17 5.52
N SER A 48 -6.57 -29.86 6.62
CA SER A 48 -6.96 -29.39 7.95
C SER A 48 -6.33 -28.04 8.30
N ILE A 49 -6.97 -27.29 9.19
CA ILE A 49 -6.48 -25.98 9.63
C ILE A 49 -5.11 -26.07 10.33
N GLU A 50 -4.80 -27.21 10.96
CA GLU A 50 -3.49 -27.48 11.58
C GLU A 50 -2.40 -27.57 10.52
N ARG A 51 -2.65 -28.29 9.41
CA ARG A 51 -1.70 -28.44 8.31
C ARG A 51 -1.50 -27.11 7.59
N LEU A 52 -2.56 -26.31 7.46
CA LEU A 52 -2.48 -24.94 6.95
C LEU A 52 -1.63 -24.04 7.87
N HIS A 53 -1.82 -24.14 9.20
CA HIS A 53 -1.06 -23.37 10.18
C HIS A 53 0.43 -23.72 10.16
N ALA A 54 0.80 -25.00 9.99
CA ALA A 54 2.19 -25.40 9.84
C ALA A 54 2.88 -24.65 8.68
N LYS A 55 2.24 -24.62 7.50
CA LYS A 55 2.72 -23.84 6.35
C LYS A 55 2.78 -22.33 6.65
N TYR A 56 1.80 -21.81 7.40
CA TYR A 56 1.77 -20.39 7.79
C TYR A 56 2.93 -20.04 8.73
N ALA A 57 3.19 -20.90 9.72
CA ALA A 57 4.22 -20.75 10.73
C ALA A 57 5.63 -20.81 10.11
N GLU A 58 5.84 -21.65 9.11
CA GLU A 58 7.09 -21.70 8.35
C GLU A 58 7.37 -20.41 7.60
N ASN A 59 6.36 -19.88 6.90
CA ASN A 59 6.46 -18.68 6.09
C ASN A 59 6.51 -17.38 6.92
N LYS A 60 5.96 -17.38 8.12
CA LYS A 60 5.89 -16.21 9.01
C LYS A 60 6.49 -16.49 10.38
N LYS A 61 7.81 -16.64 10.41
CA LYS A 61 8.60 -16.71 11.64
C LYS A 61 8.95 -15.29 12.13
N LYS A 62 8.83 -15.08 13.43
CA LYS A 62 9.37 -13.92 14.16
C LYS A 62 10.53 -14.38 15.04
N ILE A 63 11.50 -13.52 15.27
CA ILE A 63 12.58 -13.78 16.23
C ILE A 63 12.05 -13.40 17.61
N VAL A 64 12.05 -14.34 18.55
CA VAL A 64 11.72 -14.11 19.96
C VAL A 64 12.77 -14.81 20.80
N ASN A 65 13.50 -14.06 21.63
CA ASN A 65 14.58 -14.55 22.49
C ASN A 65 15.59 -15.41 21.70
N GLY A 66 16.07 -14.89 20.56
CA GLY A 66 17.03 -15.57 19.69
C GLY A 66 16.49 -16.77 18.89
N LYS A 67 15.27 -17.24 19.15
CA LYS A 67 14.67 -18.40 18.45
C LYS A 67 13.61 -17.94 17.43
N LYS A 68 13.64 -18.52 16.22
CA LYS A 68 12.60 -18.31 15.20
C LYS A 68 11.32 -19.04 15.62
N LYS A 69 10.30 -18.30 16.04
CA LYS A 69 8.99 -18.82 16.44
C LYS A 69 7.90 -18.35 15.49
N ALA A 70 6.81 -19.10 15.36
CA ALA A 70 5.66 -18.69 14.56
C ALA A 70 5.10 -17.33 15.04
N GLN A 71 4.73 -16.46 14.11
CA GLN A 71 4.16 -15.15 14.44
C GLN A 71 2.79 -15.27 15.14
N ILE A 72 2.02 -16.32 14.80
CA ILE A 72 0.70 -16.64 15.34
C ILE A 72 0.74 -18.10 15.82
N SER A 73 0.30 -18.37 17.06
CA SER A 73 0.18 -19.74 17.59
C SER A 73 -1.01 -20.47 16.94
N LEU A 74 -0.98 -21.81 16.92
CA LEU A 74 -2.06 -22.62 16.34
C LEU A 74 -3.42 -22.30 17.00
N THR A 75 -3.45 -22.23 18.33
CA THR A 75 -4.67 -21.91 19.09
C THR A 75 -5.23 -20.55 18.70
N TYR A 76 -4.37 -19.54 18.53
CA TYR A 76 -4.83 -18.21 18.14
C TYR A 76 -5.22 -18.14 16.67
N PHE A 77 -4.58 -18.93 15.80
CA PHE A 77 -4.96 -19.08 14.40
C PHE A 77 -6.37 -19.67 14.27
N LYS A 78 -6.68 -20.74 15.02
CA LYS A 78 -8.03 -21.34 15.07
C LYS A 78 -9.08 -20.34 15.56
N LYS A 79 -8.80 -19.64 16.68
CA LYS A 79 -9.70 -18.59 17.19
C LYS A 79 -9.99 -17.50 16.17
N LEU A 80 -8.98 -17.09 15.38
CA LEU A 80 -9.17 -16.10 14.32
C LEU A 80 -10.02 -16.65 13.17
N ALA A 81 -9.83 -17.92 12.79
CA ALA A 81 -10.64 -18.57 11.77
C ALA A 81 -12.10 -18.72 12.23
N ASP A 82 -12.33 -19.15 13.47
CA ASP A 82 -13.68 -19.26 14.04
C ASP A 82 -14.37 -17.89 14.11
N MET A 83 -13.68 -16.82 14.53
CA MET A 83 -14.26 -15.47 14.51
C MET A 83 -14.62 -14.99 13.09
N LEU A 84 -13.88 -15.40 12.07
CA LEU A 84 -14.22 -15.09 10.68
C LEU A 84 -15.47 -15.85 10.22
N VAL A 85 -15.71 -17.03 10.78
CA VAL A 85 -16.95 -17.80 10.57
C VAL A 85 -18.12 -17.14 11.27
N ASP A 86 -17.96 -16.74 12.54
CA ASP A 86 -19.00 -16.04 13.31
C ASP A 86 -19.43 -14.74 12.62
N LYS A 87 -18.50 -14.07 11.93
CA LYS A 87 -18.76 -12.85 11.14
C LYS A 87 -19.31 -13.12 9.74
N GLY A 88 -19.55 -14.38 9.38
CA GLY A 88 -20.09 -14.76 8.08
C GLY A 88 -19.16 -14.41 6.91
N ILE A 89 -17.85 -14.43 7.15
CA ILE A 89 -16.80 -14.26 6.12
C ILE A 89 -16.36 -15.63 5.60
N LEU A 90 -16.22 -16.60 6.51
CA LEU A 90 -15.89 -17.98 6.19
C LEU A 90 -17.08 -18.88 6.51
N SER A 91 -17.15 -20.00 5.81
CA SER A 91 -18.03 -21.12 6.15
C SER A 91 -17.20 -22.32 6.59
N ILE A 92 -17.81 -23.21 7.38
CA ILE A 92 -17.19 -24.47 7.79
C ILE A 92 -17.98 -25.61 7.17
N LYS A 93 -17.32 -26.40 6.32
CA LYS A 93 -17.78 -27.73 5.94
C LYS A 93 -17.27 -28.74 6.96
N ARG A 94 -18.16 -29.60 7.47
CA ARG A 94 -17.79 -30.68 8.38
C ARG A 94 -17.88 -32.01 7.66
N GLU A 95 -16.81 -32.80 7.72
CA GLU A 95 -16.82 -34.21 7.33
C GLU A 95 -16.39 -35.02 8.56
N GLY A 96 -17.38 -35.63 9.22
CA GLY A 96 -17.19 -36.26 10.53
C GLY A 96 -16.70 -35.27 11.60
N LYS A 97 -15.54 -35.57 12.21
CA LYS A 97 -14.92 -34.71 13.24
C LYS A 97 -14.06 -33.58 12.66
N LEU A 98 -13.78 -33.61 11.36
CA LEU A 98 -12.88 -32.64 10.71
C LEU A 98 -13.66 -31.39 10.27
N LYS A 99 -13.00 -30.24 10.39
CA LYS A 99 -13.53 -28.93 9.98
C LYS A 99 -12.70 -28.38 8.83
N PHE A 100 -13.35 -28.08 7.73
CA PHE A 100 -12.74 -27.47 6.54
C PHE A 100 -13.31 -26.06 6.37
N TYR A 101 -12.42 -25.07 6.41
CA TYR A 101 -12.79 -23.66 6.30
C TYR A 101 -12.76 -23.25 4.83
N GLY A 102 -13.71 -22.42 4.40
CA GLY A 102 -13.82 -21.99 3.02
C GLY A 102 -14.65 -20.73 2.85
N ILE A 103 -14.78 -20.27 1.61
CA ILE A 103 -15.74 -19.24 1.21
C ILE A 103 -16.87 -19.96 0.48
N ASN A 104 -18.12 -19.69 0.84
CA ASN A 104 -19.28 -20.32 0.22
C ASN A 104 -19.39 -19.85 -1.25
N PRO A 105 -19.46 -20.74 -2.25
CA PRO A 105 -19.49 -20.34 -3.67
C PRO A 105 -20.82 -19.71 -4.13
N VAL A 106 -21.86 -19.70 -3.30
CA VAL A 106 -23.25 -19.33 -3.68
C VAL A 106 -23.48 -17.80 -3.74
N LEU A 107 -22.47 -16.99 -4.07
CA LEU A 107 -22.63 -15.52 -4.14
C LEU A 107 -22.17 -14.87 -5.47
N ASP A 108 -21.65 -15.64 -6.44
CA ASP A 108 -21.04 -15.08 -7.66
C ASP A 108 -21.80 -15.40 -8.97
N GLU A 109 -23.07 -15.81 -8.92
CA GLU A 109 -23.90 -15.95 -10.13
C GLU A 109 -24.69 -14.67 -10.44
N GLU A 110 -24.05 -13.62 -10.95
CA GLU A 110 -24.74 -12.65 -11.81
C GLU A 110 -23.86 -12.17 -12.99
N LYS A 111 -24.16 -12.78 -14.15
CA LYS A 111 -24.19 -12.21 -15.51
C LYS A 111 -22.88 -12.02 -16.28
N GLN A 112 -22.53 -13.05 -17.04
CA GLN A 112 -21.92 -12.94 -18.36
C GLN A 112 -22.97 -12.51 -19.40
N GLU A 113 -22.61 -11.62 -20.32
CA GLU A 113 -23.15 -11.61 -21.69
C GLU A 113 -22.10 -10.99 -22.65
N ASN A 114 -22.04 -11.54 -23.86
CA ASN A 114 -20.97 -11.48 -24.86
C ASN A 114 -21.12 -10.34 -25.89
N ASP A 115 -20.18 -10.33 -26.85
CA ASP A 115 -20.18 -9.75 -28.22
C ASP A 115 -19.42 -8.41 -28.37
N THR A 116 -18.55 -8.13 -29.36
CA THR A 116 -18.12 -8.80 -30.62
C THR A 116 -16.71 -8.30 -31.00
N GLU A 117 -16.04 -8.99 -31.93
CA GLU A 117 -14.70 -8.76 -32.51
C GLU A 117 -14.57 -7.44 -33.31
N GLU A 118 -13.34 -6.89 -33.39
CA GLU A 118 -12.81 -6.22 -34.59
C GLU A 118 -11.27 -6.15 -34.52
N GLU A 119 -10.62 -6.63 -35.58
CA GLU A 119 -9.16 -6.60 -35.86
C GLU A 119 -8.71 -5.22 -36.36
N VAL A 120 -7.53 -4.75 -35.94
CA VAL A 120 -6.55 -4.05 -36.81
C VAL A 120 -5.13 -4.25 -36.24
N GLN A 121 -4.20 -4.67 -37.08
CA GLN A 121 -2.74 -4.67 -36.88
C GLN A 121 -2.12 -3.36 -37.39
N ASP A 122 -1.15 -2.80 -36.66
CA ASP A 122 0.21 -2.50 -37.16
C ASP A 122 1.14 -2.02 -36.02
N ASP A 123 2.36 -2.55 -36.03
CA ASP A 123 3.52 -2.28 -35.16
C ASP A 123 4.33 -1.05 -35.70
N PRO A 124 5.45 -0.56 -35.09
CA PRO A 124 6.00 -0.75 -33.74
C PRO A 124 6.49 0.56 -33.07
N ASN A 125 6.80 0.43 -31.77
CA ASN A 125 7.65 1.30 -30.93
C ASN A 125 6.96 2.51 -30.25
N ASP A 126 6.86 2.40 -28.92
CA ASP A 126 6.38 3.35 -27.90
C ASP A 126 4.85 3.51 -27.67
N GLU A 127 3.99 3.34 -28.67
CA GLU A 127 2.51 3.33 -28.46
C GLU A 127 1.99 2.08 -27.71
N GLY A 128 2.78 1.01 -27.72
CA GLY A 128 2.39 -0.28 -27.15
C GLY A 128 2.24 -0.31 -25.62
N LEU A 129 2.80 0.65 -24.86
CA LEU A 129 2.65 0.65 -23.40
C LEU A 129 1.28 1.16 -22.94
N LEU A 130 0.79 2.22 -23.58
CA LEU A 130 -0.53 2.79 -23.33
C LEU A 130 -1.61 1.87 -23.85
N GLU A 131 -1.45 1.31 -25.05
CA GLU A 131 -2.35 0.29 -25.56
C GLU A 131 -2.32 -0.99 -24.73
N ARG A 132 -1.15 -1.46 -24.25
CA ARG A 132 -1.10 -2.62 -23.35
C ARG A 132 -1.74 -2.32 -22.01
N LEU A 133 -1.60 -1.11 -21.47
CA LEU A 133 -2.30 -0.71 -20.25
C LEU A 133 -3.80 -0.63 -20.50
N ALA A 134 -4.24 0.02 -21.57
CA ALA A 134 -5.64 0.14 -21.95
C ALA A 134 -6.27 -1.24 -22.25
N LYS A 135 -5.58 -2.12 -23.00
CA LYS A 135 -5.97 -3.52 -23.26
C LYS A 135 -5.96 -4.36 -21.99
N ALA A 136 -4.98 -4.19 -21.08
CA ALA A 136 -4.96 -4.88 -19.78
C ALA A 136 -6.10 -4.45 -18.85
N TYR A 137 -6.69 -3.27 -19.09
CA TYR A 137 -7.87 -2.79 -18.39
C TYR A 137 -9.17 -2.96 -19.20
N LYS A 138 -9.09 -3.42 -20.47
CA LYS A 138 -10.23 -3.74 -21.34
C LYS A 138 -10.82 -5.07 -20.84
N GLY A 139 -11.95 -4.99 -20.13
CA GLY A 139 -12.58 -6.13 -19.44
C GLY A 139 -12.41 -6.14 -17.92
N VAL A 140 -11.75 -5.13 -17.33
CA VAL A 140 -11.81 -4.92 -15.88
C VAL A 140 -13.15 -4.28 -15.53
N GLU A 141 -13.90 -4.91 -14.62
CA GLU A 141 -15.16 -4.37 -14.11
C GLU A 141 -15.05 -2.87 -13.78
N TYR A 142 -16.05 -2.11 -14.21
CA TYR A 142 -16.08 -0.64 -14.07
C TYR A 142 -15.98 -0.17 -12.61
N ASN A 143 -16.19 -1.08 -11.65
CA ASN A 143 -16.18 -0.86 -10.20
C ASN A 143 -14.82 -1.04 -9.52
N VAL A 144 -13.76 -1.44 -10.25
CA VAL A 144 -12.43 -1.62 -9.66
C VAL A 144 -11.74 -0.28 -9.43
N ILE A 145 -11.49 0.07 -8.17
CA ILE A 145 -10.81 1.31 -7.80
C ILE A 145 -9.30 1.18 -8.00
N ALA A 146 -8.70 2.14 -8.70
CA ALA A 146 -7.27 2.24 -8.91
C ALA A 146 -6.51 2.50 -7.61
N THR A 147 -5.50 1.68 -7.33
CA THR A 147 -4.60 1.91 -6.19
C THR A 147 -3.60 3.02 -6.52
N LYS A 148 -3.11 3.72 -5.47
CA LYS A 148 -2.03 4.73 -5.62
C LYS A 148 -0.77 4.18 -6.32
N LYS A 149 -0.49 2.88 -6.19
CA LYS A 149 0.62 2.22 -6.88
C LYS A 149 0.35 2.11 -8.39
N GLN A 150 -0.87 1.72 -8.79
CA GLN A 150 -1.28 1.66 -10.19
C GLN A 150 -1.29 3.06 -10.82
N LEU A 151 -1.86 4.05 -10.14
CA LEU A 151 -1.81 5.46 -10.57
C LEU A 151 -0.36 5.94 -10.77
N LYS A 152 0.55 5.58 -9.86
CA LYS A 152 1.98 5.91 -10.00
C LYS A 152 2.65 5.21 -11.19
N ILE A 153 2.26 3.97 -11.50
CA ILE A 153 2.78 3.22 -12.66
C ILE A 153 2.28 3.85 -13.96
N ILE A 154 0.99 4.17 -14.03
CA ILE A 154 0.36 4.85 -15.16
C ILE A 154 1.01 6.22 -15.38
N ALA A 155 1.22 7.01 -14.32
CA ALA A 155 1.92 8.29 -14.41
C ALA A 155 3.35 8.15 -14.94
N LYS A 156 4.11 7.16 -14.47
CA LYS A 156 5.47 6.92 -14.99
C LYS A 156 5.45 6.59 -16.48
N ALA A 157 4.52 5.74 -16.91
CA ALA A 157 4.38 5.39 -18.31
C ALA A 157 4.03 6.62 -19.17
N LEU A 158 3.06 7.44 -18.71
CA LEU A 158 2.66 8.67 -19.40
C LEU A 158 3.77 9.73 -19.44
N LEU A 159 4.54 9.89 -18.36
CA LEU A 159 5.68 10.81 -18.33
C LEU A 159 6.76 10.39 -19.33
N VAL A 160 7.03 9.08 -19.46
CA VAL A 160 7.98 8.55 -20.46
C VAL A 160 7.44 8.76 -21.87
N ALA A 161 6.16 8.45 -22.10
CA ALA A 161 5.52 8.63 -23.42
C ALA A 161 5.53 10.09 -23.90
N ASN A 162 5.48 11.06 -22.97
CA ASN A 162 5.55 12.49 -23.28
C ASN A 162 6.99 13.06 -23.27
N ASN A 163 8.02 12.20 -23.25
CA ASN A 163 9.44 12.60 -23.18
C ASN A 163 9.83 13.44 -21.95
N LEU A 164 9.02 13.42 -20.88
CA LEU A 164 9.25 14.17 -19.63
C LEU A 164 10.09 13.38 -18.63
N ASN A 165 11.04 12.58 -19.12
CA ASN A 165 11.92 11.73 -18.31
C ASN A 165 13.38 12.23 -18.31
N SER A 166 13.63 13.45 -18.78
CA SER A 166 14.97 14.02 -18.75
C SER A 166 15.35 14.50 -17.35
N ASN A 167 16.64 14.74 -17.13
CA ASN A 167 17.15 15.31 -15.88
C ASN A 167 17.00 16.84 -15.80
N SER A 168 16.27 17.45 -16.73
CA SER A 168 16.01 18.89 -16.73
C SER A 168 15.24 19.30 -15.46
N VAL A 169 15.44 20.56 -15.04
CA VAL A 169 14.71 21.12 -13.88
C VAL A 169 13.20 21.11 -14.16
N HIS A 170 12.81 21.50 -15.39
CA HIS A 170 11.44 21.48 -15.86
C HIS A 170 10.78 20.11 -15.70
N ASP A 171 11.40 19.05 -16.21
CA ASP A 171 10.81 17.70 -16.18
C ASP A 171 10.72 17.18 -14.75
N LYS A 172 11.75 17.42 -13.93
CA LYS A 172 11.71 17.05 -12.50
C LYS A 172 10.60 17.77 -11.74
N CYS A 173 10.32 19.03 -12.06
CA CYS A 173 9.20 19.79 -11.50
C CYS A 173 7.87 19.14 -11.87
N VAL A 174 7.65 18.87 -13.16
CA VAL A 174 6.42 18.24 -13.66
C VAL A 174 6.23 16.86 -13.03
N GLN A 175 7.27 16.01 -13.03
CA GLN A 175 7.25 14.69 -12.40
C GLN A 175 6.90 14.78 -10.91
N TRP A 176 7.53 15.71 -10.17
CA TRP A 176 7.26 15.90 -8.75
C TRP A 176 5.82 16.34 -8.49
N LEU A 177 5.30 17.32 -9.23
CA LEU A 177 3.94 17.82 -9.07
C LEU A 177 2.90 16.72 -9.33
N VAL A 178 3.09 15.95 -10.41
CA VAL A 178 2.22 14.82 -10.76
C VAL A 178 2.23 13.78 -9.63
N PHE A 179 3.41 13.38 -9.14
CA PHE A 179 3.48 12.41 -8.03
C PHE A 179 2.95 12.96 -6.70
N LYS A 180 3.13 14.26 -6.43
CA LYS A 180 2.59 14.93 -5.24
C LYS A 180 1.07 14.95 -5.28
N LYS A 181 0.46 15.28 -6.42
CA LYS A 181 -0.99 15.26 -6.62
C LYS A 181 -1.55 13.86 -6.43
N ILE A 182 -0.93 12.83 -7.01
CA ILE A 182 -1.34 11.42 -6.83
C ILE A 182 -1.20 10.97 -5.36
N LYS A 183 -0.12 11.37 -4.68
CA LYS A 183 0.12 11.01 -3.27
C LYS A 183 -0.96 11.60 -2.37
N ASN A 184 -1.35 12.85 -2.61
CA ASN A 184 -2.29 13.59 -1.78
C ASN A 184 -3.76 13.40 -2.22
N SER A 185 -4.02 12.84 -3.40
CA SER A 185 -5.38 12.56 -3.85
C SER A 185 -6.07 11.57 -2.89
N LEU A 186 -7.28 11.95 -2.48
CA LEU A 186 -8.24 11.14 -1.73
C LEU A 186 -9.35 10.59 -2.64
N GLN A 187 -9.36 11.00 -3.92
CA GLN A 187 -10.39 10.61 -4.87
C GLN A 187 -10.30 9.11 -5.17
N ARG A 188 -11.45 8.46 -5.17
CA ARG A 188 -11.59 7.06 -5.60
C ARG A 188 -11.79 7.08 -7.11
N ILE A 189 -10.74 6.74 -7.84
CA ILE A 189 -10.73 6.74 -9.30
C ILE A 189 -10.91 5.30 -9.77
N ASN A 190 -11.84 5.06 -10.68
CA ASN A 190 -11.98 3.74 -11.30
C ASN A 190 -10.77 3.46 -12.19
N LEU A 191 -10.35 2.21 -12.25
CA LEU A 191 -9.15 1.80 -12.98
C LEU A 191 -9.25 2.12 -14.49
N VAL A 192 -10.46 1.98 -15.06
CA VAL A 192 -10.77 2.40 -16.43
C VAL A 192 -10.53 3.90 -16.64
N GLY A 193 -10.95 4.73 -15.68
CA GLY A 193 -10.76 6.19 -15.72
C GLY A 193 -9.38 6.67 -15.25
N ALA A 194 -8.52 5.77 -14.78
CA ALA A 194 -7.24 6.13 -14.18
C ALA A 194 -6.27 6.74 -15.19
N ILE A 195 -6.29 6.28 -16.45
CA ILE A 195 -5.44 6.81 -17.52
C ILE A 195 -5.83 8.27 -17.80
N ARG A 196 -7.10 8.52 -18.15
CA ARG A 196 -7.63 9.89 -18.39
C ARG A 196 -7.38 10.81 -17.20
N TYR A 197 -7.59 10.33 -15.97
CA TYR A 197 -7.34 11.13 -14.77
C TYR A 197 -5.88 11.57 -14.64
N ILE A 198 -4.94 10.65 -14.88
CA ILE A 198 -3.51 10.95 -14.80
C ILE A 198 -3.08 11.85 -15.95
N GLU A 199 -3.61 11.65 -17.16
CA GLU A 199 -3.40 12.54 -18.30
C GLU A 199 -3.85 13.96 -18.00
N THR A 200 -5.05 14.13 -17.44
CA THR A 200 -5.55 15.47 -17.03
C THR A 200 -4.61 16.12 -16.03
N ILE A 201 -4.16 15.39 -15.00
CA ILE A 201 -3.18 15.92 -14.04
C ILE A 201 -1.88 16.30 -14.75
N LEU A 202 -1.40 15.47 -15.68
CA LEU A 202 -0.16 15.73 -16.39
C LEU A 202 -0.23 17.05 -17.17
N TYR A 203 -1.28 17.25 -17.96
CA TYR A 203 -1.48 18.49 -18.71
C TYR A 203 -1.67 19.71 -17.81
N GLU A 204 -2.45 19.58 -16.74
CA GLU A 204 -2.59 20.65 -15.73
C GLU A 204 -1.22 21.07 -15.17
N LYS A 205 -0.34 20.10 -14.88
CA LYS A 205 1.00 20.38 -14.30
C LYS A 205 2.02 20.85 -15.32
N LEU A 206 1.86 20.49 -16.58
CA LEU A 206 2.65 21.08 -17.66
C LEU A 206 2.35 22.57 -17.81
N ILE A 207 1.06 22.94 -17.82
CA ILE A 207 0.64 24.35 -17.88
C ILE A 207 1.12 25.11 -16.64
N GLU A 208 0.97 24.52 -15.44
CA GLU A 208 1.41 25.16 -14.19
C GLU A 208 2.92 25.44 -14.16
N VAL A 209 3.75 24.57 -14.72
CA VAL A 209 5.21 24.76 -14.75
C VAL A 209 5.64 25.72 -15.87
N GLN A 210 4.83 25.89 -16.91
CA GLN A 210 5.07 26.86 -17.99
C GLN A 210 4.67 28.30 -17.61
N ASP A 211 3.92 28.51 -16.53
CA ASP A 211 3.59 29.84 -16.02
C ASP A 211 4.85 30.53 -15.48
N ASP A 212 5.12 31.76 -15.94
CA ASP A 212 6.28 32.57 -15.53
C ASP A 212 6.28 32.85 -14.00
N ASN A 213 5.13 32.73 -13.34
CA ASN A 213 4.99 32.90 -11.89
C ASN A 213 5.28 31.63 -11.08
N PHE A 214 5.57 30.50 -11.74
CA PHE A 214 5.79 29.23 -11.05
C PHE A 214 7.14 29.21 -10.31
N ASN A 215 7.08 29.19 -8.98
CA ASN A 215 8.28 29.10 -8.16
C ASN A 215 8.77 27.66 -8.04
N VAL A 216 9.85 27.35 -8.76
CA VAL A 216 10.51 26.04 -8.74
C VAL A 216 11.11 25.75 -7.35
N PRO A 217 10.74 24.63 -6.70
CA PRO A 217 11.33 24.25 -5.43
C PRO A 217 12.86 24.13 -5.47
N MET A 218 13.54 24.81 -4.54
CA MET A 218 15.01 24.90 -4.47
C MET A 218 15.75 23.54 -4.49
N TRP A 219 15.16 22.50 -3.92
CA TRP A 219 15.77 21.17 -3.85
C TRP A 219 15.68 20.38 -5.18
N LEU A 220 14.98 20.89 -6.20
CA LEU A 220 14.92 20.30 -7.54
C LEU A 220 16.04 20.80 -8.47
N TYR A 221 16.74 21.86 -8.09
CA TYR A 221 17.99 22.25 -8.74
C TYR A 221 19.07 21.23 -8.31
N ASN A 222 19.42 20.32 -9.22
CA ASN A 222 20.60 19.49 -9.01
C ASN A 222 21.83 20.41 -8.99
N ASN A 223 22.64 20.31 -7.93
CA ASN A 223 23.90 21.02 -7.71
C ASN A 223 23.81 22.40 -7.05
N ILE A 224 22.97 22.56 -6.04
CA ILE A 224 23.37 23.42 -4.93
C ILE A 224 23.81 22.45 -3.85
N ASP A 225 25.11 22.44 -3.54
CA ASP A 225 25.56 21.99 -2.23
C ASP A 225 24.68 22.71 -1.22
N LEU A 226 23.64 22.02 -0.75
CA LEU A 226 22.80 22.52 0.33
C LEU A 226 23.80 23.03 1.36
N PRO A 227 23.78 24.32 1.73
CA PRO A 227 24.74 24.84 2.68
C PRO A 227 24.67 23.86 3.83
N LYS A 228 25.78 23.15 4.11
CA LYS A 228 25.85 22.19 5.19
C LYS A 228 25.24 22.94 6.35
N VAL A 229 24.06 22.49 6.80
CA VAL A 229 23.49 23.03 8.01
C VAL A 229 24.45 22.50 9.05
N ASN A 230 25.47 23.30 9.33
CA ASN A 230 26.35 23.08 10.44
C ASN A 230 25.43 23.24 11.63
N PHE A 231 24.87 22.12 12.09
CA PHE A 231 24.61 21.97 13.50
C PHE A 231 26.00 21.99 14.15
N THR A 232 26.63 23.16 14.20
CA THR A 232 27.68 23.40 15.17
C THR A 232 26.96 23.28 16.50
N GLN A 233 27.08 22.12 17.15
CA GLN A 233 27.13 22.15 18.60
C GLN A 233 28.11 23.26 18.94
N ARG A 234 27.67 24.31 19.64
CA ARG A 234 28.61 25.29 20.18
C ARG A 234 29.61 24.48 20.99
N GLU A 235 30.88 24.51 20.60
CA GLU A 235 31.95 24.06 21.47
C GLU A 235 32.04 25.12 22.57
N TYR A 236 31.34 24.87 23.67
CA TYR A 236 31.45 25.71 24.85
C TYR A 236 32.86 25.54 25.42
N LEU A 237 33.52 26.66 25.71
CA LEU A 237 34.78 26.63 26.43
C LEU A 237 34.52 26.10 27.85
N HIS A 238 35.51 25.42 28.44
CA HIS A 238 35.38 24.82 29.77
C HIS A 238 34.88 25.82 30.82
N ASP A 239 35.36 27.07 30.75
CA ASP A 239 34.98 28.17 31.63
C ASP A 239 33.50 28.57 31.51
N GLU A 240 32.88 28.38 30.34
CA GLU A 240 31.45 28.64 30.13
C GLU A 240 30.58 27.58 30.81
N TYR A 241 31.02 26.32 30.77
CA TYR A 241 30.39 25.21 31.49
C TYR A 241 30.46 25.42 33.01
N GLU A 242 31.62 25.81 33.54
CA GLU A 242 31.76 26.06 34.98
C GLU A 242 30.87 27.22 35.46
N LYS A 243 30.71 28.27 34.64
CA LYS A 243 29.81 29.39 34.96
C LYS A 243 28.36 28.94 35.01
N TRP A 244 27.91 28.17 34.02
CA TRP A 244 26.55 27.65 34.00
C TRP A 244 26.27 26.65 35.12
N GLU A 245 27.24 25.84 35.49
CA GLU A 245 27.10 24.93 36.62
C GLU A 245 26.98 25.69 37.95
N LYS A 246 27.74 26.79 38.12
CA LYS A 246 27.59 27.68 39.28
C LYS A 246 26.25 28.39 39.31
N GLU A 247 25.81 28.97 38.18
CA GLU A 247 24.49 29.61 38.06
C GLU A 247 23.37 28.62 38.36
N TRP A 248 23.46 27.39 37.84
CA TRP A 248 22.47 26.34 38.10
C TRP A 248 22.46 25.91 39.56
N GLN A 249 23.63 25.75 40.20
CA GLN A 249 23.68 25.46 41.63
C GLN A 249 23.09 26.62 42.44
N GLU A 250 23.46 27.87 42.16
CA GLU A 250 22.90 29.03 42.85
C GLU A 250 21.38 29.10 42.72
N ASP A 251 20.81 28.86 41.53
CA ASP A 251 19.37 28.80 41.32
C ASP A 251 18.70 27.63 42.06
N LEU A 252 19.38 26.49 42.19
CA LEU A 252 18.91 25.35 42.99
C LEU A 252 18.90 25.68 44.49
N TRP A 253 19.96 26.31 44.99
CA TRP A 253 20.11 26.73 46.39
C TRP A 253 19.14 27.86 46.75
N ASN A 254 18.83 28.75 45.80
CA ASN A 254 17.89 29.87 45.97
C ASN A 254 16.43 29.48 45.68
N GLY A 255 16.17 28.23 45.24
CA GLY A 255 14.82 27.72 44.96
C GLY A 255 14.15 28.34 43.73
N THR A 256 14.92 29.00 42.86
CA THR A 256 14.48 29.63 41.60
C THR A 256 14.64 28.72 40.38
N ALA A 257 15.27 27.56 40.52
CA ALA A 257 15.41 26.59 39.44
C ALA A 257 14.04 26.08 38.93
N LEU A 258 13.78 26.25 37.63
CA LEU A 258 12.62 25.68 36.95
C LEU A 258 12.82 24.16 36.76
N ILE A 259 11.97 23.35 37.39
CA ILE A 259 11.92 21.88 37.22
C ILE A 259 11.26 21.52 35.87
#